data_AF-A0A9P6XW34-F1
#
_entry.id   AF-A0A9P6XW34-F1
#
_cell.length_a   1.000
_cell.length_b   1.000
_cell.length_c   1.000
_cell.angle_alpha   90.00
_cell.angle_beta   90.00
_cell.angle_gamma   90.00
#
_symmetry.space_group_name_H-M   'P 1'
#
loop_
_entity.id
_entity.type
_entity.pdbx_description
1 polymer ?
#
loop_
_entity_poly.entity_id
_entity_poly.type
_entity_poly.pdbx_seq_one_letter_code
_entity_poly.pdbx_strand_id
1 'polypeptide(L)'
;MPDLAAPYLKLQRLQARLRWQRQAEGWALQVPRLRLKTEDGEQQLDGLQLQVGRQLRVSSGDVQAGTALRALALSDRLDPGLRHWLFLSRPQLDVRELQLSGQRDGPLWAQGELKSLGFASPAAAATPAAAVRLADRIRRAP
;
A
#
# COMPACT_ATOMS: atom_id res chain seq x y z
N MET A 1 17.39 17.97 -13.33
CA MET A 1 16.27 17.01 -13.17
C MET A 1 15.26 17.67 -12.25
N PRO A 2 13.94 17.65 -12.54
CA PRO A 2 12.98 18.26 -11.64
C PRO A 2 13.01 17.52 -10.30
N ASP A 3 12.93 18.28 -9.22
CA ASP A 3 12.84 17.79 -7.85
C ASP A 3 11.56 16.95 -7.74
N LEU A 4 11.70 15.63 -7.89
CA LEU A 4 10.59 14.71 -7.71
C LEU A 4 10.25 14.74 -6.23
N ALA A 5 9.18 15.46 -5.88
CA ALA A 5 8.70 15.58 -4.50
C ALA A 5 8.81 14.24 -3.79
N ALA A 6 9.60 14.20 -2.71
CA ALA A 6 9.87 12.96 -2.00
C ALA A 6 8.55 12.34 -1.53
N PRO A 7 8.33 11.03 -1.76
CA PRO A 7 7.11 10.39 -1.31
C PRO A 7 7.03 10.55 0.21
N TYR A 8 5.89 11.04 0.70
CA TYR A 8 5.66 11.25 2.13
C TYR A 8 4.37 10.56 2.58
N LEU A 9 4.33 10.14 3.84
CA LEU A 9 3.16 9.51 4.43
C LEU A 9 2.82 10.20 5.76
N LYS A 10 1.63 10.79 5.84
CA LYS A 10 1.14 11.44 7.05
C LYS A 10 0.34 10.43 7.90
N LEU A 11 0.97 9.97 8.98
CA LEU A 11 0.37 9.05 9.95
C LEU A 11 -0.15 9.85 11.15
N GLN A 12 -1.45 9.74 11.43
CA GLN A 12 -2.06 10.31 12.63
C GLN A 12 -1.83 9.42 13.85
N ARG A 13 -1.84 8.10 13.64
CA ARG A 13 -1.59 7.10 14.70
C ARG A 13 -0.91 5.88 14.10
N LEU A 14 0.13 5.41 14.78
CA LEU A 14 0.82 4.17 14.48
C LEU A 14 0.79 3.30 15.73
N GLN A 15 0.19 2.12 15.64
CA GLN A 15 0.25 1.10 16.67
C GLN A 15 0.83 -0.17 16.05
N ALA A 16 2.08 -0.47 16.39
CA ALA A 16 2.78 -1.62 15.86
C ALA A 16 3.24 -2.51 17.02
N ARG A 17 2.97 -3.81 16.90
CA ARG A 17 3.55 -4.86 17.72
C ARG A 17 4.23 -5.84 16.79
N LEU A 18 5.54 -5.93 16.95
CA LEU A 18 6.42 -6.72 16.10
C LEU A 18 7.18 -7.69 17.00
N ARG A 19 7.36 -8.92 16.52
CA ARG A 19 8.20 -9.93 17.18
C ARG A 19 9.18 -10.42 16.14
N TRP A 20 10.43 -10.01 16.30
CA TRP A 20 11.53 -10.50 15.51
C TRP A 20 12.18 -11.69 16.19
N GLN A 21 12.48 -12.73 15.42
CA GLN A 21 13.19 -13.91 15.89
C GLN A 21 14.19 -14.34 14.83
N ARG A 22 15.44 -14.56 15.23
CA ARG A 22 16.44 -15.15 14.34
C ARG A 22 16.29 -16.67 14.36
N GLN A 23 16.33 -17.28 13.19
CA GLN A 23 16.23 -18.73 13.00
C GLN A 23 17.53 -19.26 12.35
N ALA A 24 17.71 -20.58 12.36
CA ALA A 24 18.94 -21.21 11.84
C ALA A 24 19.25 -20.80 10.39
N GLU A 25 18.23 -20.75 9.53
CA GLU A 25 18.38 -20.45 8.11
C GLU A 25 17.90 -19.05 7.70
N GLY A 26 17.67 -18.16 8.68
CA GLY A 26 17.16 -16.83 8.38
C GLY A 26 16.55 -16.09 9.57
N TRP A 27 15.46 -15.39 9.32
CA TRP A 27 14.72 -14.66 10.33
C TRP A 27 13.23 -14.78 10.11
N ALA A 28 12.48 -14.73 11.20
CA ALA A 28 11.04 -14.61 11.19
C ALA A 28 10.63 -13.31 11.86
N LEU A 29 9.71 -12.60 11.23
CA LEU A 29 9.06 -11.43 11.78
C LEU A 29 7.57 -11.74 11.87
N GLN A 30 7.05 -11.75 13.08
CA GLN A 30 5.61 -11.79 13.30
C GLN A 30 5.15 -10.38 13.62
N VAL A 31 4.03 -10.00 13.05
CA VAL A 31 3.36 -8.71 13.28
C VAL A 31 1.97 -9.02 13.83
N PRO A 32 1.85 -9.34 15.14
CA PRO A 32 0.54 -9.64 15.71
C PRO A 32 -0.47 -8.49 15.59
N ARG A 33 0.00 -7.24 15.63
CA ARG A 33 -0.85 -6.06 15.51
C ARG A 33 -0.11 -4.94 14.77
N LEU A 34 -0.71 -4.43 13.71
CA LEU A 34 -0.26 -3.23 13.02
C LEU A 34 -1.50 -2.43 12.59
N ARG A 35 -1.74 -1.33 13.29
CA ARG A 35 -2.83 -0.40 12.99
C ARG A 35 -2.26 0.95 12.62
N LEU A 36 -2.71 1.46 11.48
CA LEU A 36 -2.26 2.70 10.88
C LEU A 36 -3.47 3.60 10.70
N LYS A 37 -3.47 4.77 11.34
CA LYS A 37 -4.48 5.80 11.08
C LYS A 37 -3.87 6.89 10.21
N THR A 38 -4.49 7.11 9.06
CA THR A 38 -4.14 8.18 8.12
C THR A 38 -5.36 9.08 7.90
N GLU A 39 -5.23 10.08 7.03
CA GLU A 39 -6.38 10.89 6.59
C GLU A 39 -7.42 10.07 5.83
N ASP A 40 -7.03 8.97 5.18
CA ASP A 40 -7.93 8.09 4.41
C ASP A 40 -8.71 7.10 5.31
N GLY A 41 -8.36 7.02 6.60
CA GLY A 41 -8.99 6.11 7.56
C GLY A 41 -8.00 5.32 8.42
N GLU A 42 -8.55 4.43 9.25
CA GLU A 42 -7.79 3.45 10.03
C GLU A 42 -7.70 2.14 9.24
N GLN A 43 -6.48 1.65 9.04
CA GLN A 43 -6.20 0.38 8.37
C GLN A 43 -5.54 -0.60 9.33
N GLN A 44 -5.95 -1.85 9.20
CA GLN A 44 -5.50 -2.95 10.01
C GLN A 44 -4.69 -3.94 9.16
N LEU A 45 -3.48 -4.22 9.62
CA LEU A 45 -2.56 -5.19 9.03
C LEU A 45 -2.11 -6.18 10.11
N ASP A 46 -3.10 -6.74 10.81
CA ASP A 46 -2.87 -7.62 11.93
C ASP A 46 -2.59 -9.04 11.45
N GLY A 47 -1.72 -9.75 12.17
CA GLY A 47 -1.44 -11.16 11.89
C GLY A 47 -0.52 -11.41 10.70
N LEU A 48 0.19 -10.40 10.19
CA LEU A 48 1.23 -10.62 9.19
C LEU A 48 2.35 -11.47 9.79
N GLN A 49 2.77 -12.50 9.06
CA GLN A 49 3.91 -13.33 9.41
C GLN A 49 4.83 -13.37 8.21
N LEU A 50 6.10 -13.05 8.44
CA LEU A 50 7.14 -13.10 7.44
C LEU A 50 8.20 -14.08 7.92
N GLN A 51 8.60 -14.99 7.04
CA GLN A 51 9.71 -15.90 7.25
C GLN A 51 10.63 -15.72 6.05
N VAL A 52 11.87 -15.31 6.33
CA VAL A 52 12.87 -15.00 5.31
C VAL A 52 14.11 -15.81 5.60
N GLY A 53 14.41 -16.76 4.74
CA GLY A 53 15.63 -17.57 4.77
C GLY A 53 16.06 -17.95 3.36
N ARG A 54 16.28 -19.24 3.12
CA ARG A 54 16.35 -19.80 1.75
C ARG A 54 15.03 -19.63 1.00
N GLN A 55 13.92 -19.74 1.72
CA GLN A 55 12.58 -19.51 1.22
C GLN A 55 12.04 -18.23 1.85
N LEU A 56 11.27 -17.49 1.06
CA LEU A 56 10.45 -16.38 1.49
C LEU A 56 9.03 -16.90 1.66
N ARG A 57 8.45 -16.74 2.85
CA ARG A 57 7.04 -17.00 3.10
C ARG A 57 6.44 -15.81 3.81
N VAL A 58 5.32 -15.32 3.31
CA VAL A 58 4.52 -14.27 3.92
C VAL A 58 3.10 -14.81 4.04
N SER A 59 2.48 -14.66 5.20
CA SER A 59 1.06 -14.99 5.38
C SER A 59 0.34 -13.93 6.20
N SER A 60 -0.92 -13.71 5.89
CA SER A 60 -1.83 -12.92 6.70
C SER A 60 -3.26 -13.43 6.58
N GLY A 61 -4.09 -13.08 7.57
CA GLY A 61 -5.54 -13.18 7.42
C GLY A 61 -6.06 -12.02 6.57
N ASP A 62 -7.18 -11.44 7.00
CA ASP A 62 -7.75 -10.20 6.48
C ASP A 62 -6.76 -9.04 6.65
N VAL A 63 -6.29 -8.47 5.53
CA VAL A 63 -5.32 -7.38 5.53
C VAL A 63 -5.73 -6.26 4.56
N GLN A 64 -5.76 -5.05 5.09
CA GLN A 64 -5.92 -3.83 4.30
C GLN A 64 -4.54 -3.28 3.96
N ALA A 65 -4.01 -3.71 2.82
CA ALA A 65 -2.65 -3.43 2.38
C ALA A 65 -2.44 -2.02 1.79
N GLY A 66 -3.45 -1.15 1.75
CA GLY A 66 -3.34 0.15 1.07
C GLY A 66 -2.21 1.05 1.61
N THR A 67 -2.16 1.30 2.93
CA THR A 67 -1.10 2.11 3.54
C THR A 67 0.24 1.37 3.55
N ALA A 68 0.24 0.03 3.62
CA ALA A 68 1.49 -0.71 3.49
C ALA A 68 2.10 -0.55 2.08
N LEU A 69 1.30 -0.65 1.02
CA LEU A 69 1.75 -0.38 -0.36
C LEU A 69 2.25 1.06 -0.53
N ARG A 70 1.59 2.03 0.11
CA ARG A 70 2.08 3.43 0.15
C ARG A 70 3.37 3.59 0.95
N ALA A 71 3.53 2.85 2.04
CA ALA A 71 4.77 2.83 2.82
C ALA A 71 5.92 2.17 2.04
N LEU A 72 5.63 1.20 1.18
CA LEU A 72 6.61 0.63 0.26
C LEU A 72 7.15 1.66 -0.73
N ALA A 73 6.36 2.66 -1.14
CA ALA A 73 6.85 3.77 -1.97
C ALA A 73 7.96 4.58 -1.28
N LEU A 74 8.03 4.55 0.05
CA LEU A 74 9.11 5.19 0.82
C LEU A 74 10.39 4.35 0.82
N SER A 75 10.33 3.06 0.48
CA SER A 75 11.49 2.17 0.50
C SER A 75 12.43 2.41 -0.67
N ASP A 76 13.73 2.51 -0.40
CA ASP A 76 14.77 2.61 -1.44
C ASP A 76 15.02 1.29 -2.18
N ARG A 77 14.31 0.21 -1.82
CA ARG A 77 14.42 -1.09 -2.50
C ARG A 77 13.56 -1.22 -3.76
N LEU A 78 12.71 -0.23 -4.03
CA LEU A 78 11.88 -0.21 -5.23
C LEU A 78 12.48 0.75 -6.27
N ASP A 79 12.32 0.41 -7.54
CA ASP A 79 12.69 1.30 -8.64
C ASP A 79 12.01 2.68 -8.49
N PRO A 80 12.70 3.79 -8.79
CA PRO A 80 12.16 5.14 -8.62
C PRO A 80 10.81 5.37 -9.33
N GLY A 81 10.64 4.78 -10.52
CA GLY A 81 9.39 4.87 -11.28
C GLY A 81 8.23 4.16 -10.59
N LEU A 82 8.47 2.99 -9.99
CA LEU A 82 7.47 2.24 -9.24
C LEU A 82 7.11 2.97 -7.94
N ARG A 83 8.10 3.55 -7.24
CA ARG A 83 7.85 4.38 -6.05
C ARG A 83 6.91 5.54 -6.38
N HIS A 84 7.19 6.26 -7.47
CA HIS A 84 6.38 7.38 -7.90
C HIS A 84 4.95 6.96 -8.30
N TRP A 85 4.82 5.86 -9.03
CA TRP A 85 3.52 5.32 -9.41
C TRP A 85 2.70 4.87 -8.19
N LEU A 86 3.31 4.18 -7.22
CA LEU A 86 2.64 3.78 -5.97
C LEU A 86 2.20 4.99 -5.15
N PHE A 87 3.01 6.05 -5.16
CA PHE A 87 2.69 7.29 -4.46
C PHE A 87 1.49 8.01 -5.08
N LEU A 88 1.46 8.16 -6.41
CA LEU A 88 0.37 8.84 -7.12
C LEU A 88 -0.93 8.02 -7.17
N SER A 89 -0.83 6.72 -7.39
CA SER A 89 -2.01 5.84 -7.57
C SER A 89 -2.75 5.55 -6.26
N ARG A 90 -2.15 5.85 -5.10
CA ARG A 90 -2.68 5.60 -3.75
C ARG A 90 -3.49 4.29 -3.70
N PRO A 91 -2.87 3.13 -4.00
CA PRO A 91 -3.59 1.88 -4.14
C PRO A 91 -4.25 1.50 -2.82
N GLN A 92 -5.48 1.04 -2.91
CA GLN A 92 -6.27 0.48 -1.82
C GLN A 92 -6.50 -0.99 -2.15
N LEU A 93 -5.98 -1.87 -1.32
CA LEU A 93 -6.04 -3.30 -1.52
C LEU A 93 -6.55 -3.95 -0.24
N ASP A 94 -7.61 -4.72 -0.35
CA ASP A 94 -8.15 -5.57 0.70
C ASP A 94 -8.10 -7.02 0.24
N VAL A 95 -7.39 -7.86 0.98
CA VAL A 95 -7.18 -9.27 0.67
C VAL A 95 -7.43 -10.09 1.92
N ARG A 96 -8.15 -11.20 1.76
CA ARG A 96 -8.28 -12.22 2.80
C ARG A 96 -7.35 -13.38 2.53
N GLU A 97 -6.80 -13.93 3.61
CA GLU A 97 -6.01 -15.16 3.61
C GLU A 97 -4.82 -15.12 2.62
N LEU A 98 -4.15 -13.96 2.55
CA LEU A 98 -2.98 -13.77 1.69
C LEU A 98 -1.85 -14.72 2.12
N GLN A 99 -1.36 -15.49 1.17
CA GLN A 99 -0.25 -16.42 1.31
C GLN A 99 0.69 -16.19 0.13
N LEU A 100 1.91 -15.76 0.42
CA LEU A 100 2.96 -15.58 -0.55
C LEU A 100 4.14 -16.49 -0.20
N SER A 101 4.65 -17.21 -1.18
CA SER A 101 5.76 -18.13 -1.01
C SER A 101 6.69 -18.09 -2.21
N GLY A 102 7.99 -18.23 -1.99
CA GLY A 102 8.97 -18.21 -3.06
C GLY A 102 10.37 -18.51 -2.54
N GLN A 103 11.33 -18.53 -3.46
CA GLN A 103 12.74 -18.58 -3.11
C GLN A 103 13.33 -17.18 -3.10
N ARG A 104 14.39 -16.97 -2.32
CA ARG A 104 15.14 -15.72 -2.38
C ARG A 104 15.68 -15.55 -3.81
N ASP A 105 15.34 -14.42 -4.43
CA ASP A 105 15.66 -14.08 -5.83
C ASP A 105 15.10 -15.05 -6.89
N GLY A 106 14.09 -15.85 -6.52
CA GLY A 106 13.42 -16.81 -7.40
C GLY A 106 11.94 -16.47 -7.66
N PRO A 107 11.19 -17.38 -8.30
CA PRO A 107 9.78 -17.16 -8.58
C PRO A 107 8.97 -17.01 -7.29
N LEU A 108 8.04 -16.05 -7.30
CA LEU A 108 7.11 -15.77 -6.22
C LEU A 108 5.71 -16.24 -6.61
N TRP A 109 5.08 -16.94 -5.68
CA TRP A 109 3.72 -17.43 -5.77
C TRP A 109 2.89 -16.70 -4.74
N ALA A 110 1.77 -16.12 -5.14
CA ALA A 110 0.83 -15.47 -4.24
C ALA A 110 -0.56 -16.08 -4.42
N GLN A 111 -1.24 -16.32 -3.31
CA GLN A 111 -2.59 -16.84 -3.23
C GLN A 111 -3.36 -16.04 -2.18
N GLY A 112 -4.65 -15.82 -2.39
CA GLY A 112 -5.52 -15.11 -1.47
C GLY A 112 -6.82 -14.71 -2.15
N GLU A 113 -7.79 -14.28 -1.37
CA GLU A 113 -9.07 -13.81 -1.87
C GLU A 113 -9.04 -12.27 -1.95
N LEU A 114 -9.02 -11.73 -3.16
CA LEU A 114 -9.12 -10.30 -3.37
C LEU A 114 -10.54 -9.82 -3.03
N LYS A 115 -10.67 -9.01 -1.98
CA LYS A 115 -11.95 -8.40 -1.60
C LYS A 115 -12.21 -7.12 -2.39
N SER A 116 -11.21 -6.25 -2.44
CA SER A 116 -11.30 -5.02 -3.19
C SER A 116 -9.93 -4.54 -3.66
N LEU A 117 -9.92 -3.94 -4.84
CA LEU A 117 -8.78 -3.24 -5.41
C LEU A 117 -9.27 -1.90 -5.94
N GLY A 118 -8.72 -0.82 -5.41
CA GLY A 118 -9.01 0.54 -5.81
C GLY A 118 -7.72 1.32 -6.06
N PHE A 119 -7.77 2.25 -7.01
CA PHE A 119 -6.68 3.18 -7.26
C PHE A 119 -7.28 4.59 -7.30
N ALA A 120 -6.62 5.54 -6.66
CA ALA A 120 -6.87 6.94 -6.95
C ALA A 120 -6.33 7.21 -8.36
N SER A 121 -7.16 7.75 -9.25
CA SER A 121 -6.68 8.11 -10.58
C SER A 121 -5.64 9.22 -10.47
N PRO A 122 -4.42 9.06 -11.04
CA PRO A 122 -3.38 10.09 -10.99
C PRO A 122 -3.80 11.37 -11.73
N ALA A 123 -4.87 11.34 -12.53
CA ALA A 123 -5.41 12.50 -13.23
C ALA A 123 -6.00 13.61 -12.33
N ALA A 124 -6.19 13.37 -11.02
CA ALA A 124 -6.68 14.38 -10.09
C ALA A 124 -5.58 15.13 -9.32
N ALA A 125 -4.30 14.81 -9.52
CA ALA A 125 -3.19 15.56 -8.91
C ALA A 125 -2.79 16.82 -9.69
N ALA A 126 -3.47 17.12 -10.80
CA ALA A 126 -3.36 18.40 -11.50
C ALA A 126 -4.62 19.26 -11.26
N THR A 127 -4.43 20.31 -10.46
CA THR A 127 -5.28 21.50 -10.25
C THR A 127 -6.46 21.39 -9.27
N PRO A 128 -6.43 22.18 -8.18
CA PRO A 128 -7.62 22.87 -7.71
C PRO A 128 -7.38 24.39 -7.77
N ALA A 129 -7.69 24.98 -8.92
CA ALA A 129 -7.97 26.41 -9.02
C ALA A 129 -8.77 26.67 -10.29
N ALA A 130 -10.10 26.70 -10.13
CA ALA A 130 -11.02 27.70 -10.68
C ALA A 130 -12.37 27.10 -11.08
N ALA A 131 -13.43 27.73 -10.56
CA ALA A 131 -14.75 27.88 -11.16
C ALA A 131 -15.53 26.58 -11.42
N VAL A 132 -16.45 26.15 -10.55
CA VAL A 132 -17.74 26.82 -10.27
C VAL A 132 -18.31 27.52 -11.51
N ARG A 133 -19.42 26.95 -12.01
CA ARG A 133 -20.33 27.40 -13.09
C ARG A 133 -19.85 27.18 -14.53
N LEU A 134 -20.41 26.16 -15.17
CA LEU A 134 -21.29 26.37 -16.33
C LEU A 134 -22.10 25.10 -16.66
N ALA A 135 -23.16 24.85 -15.90
CA ALA A 135 -24.18 23.87 -16.25
C ALA A 135 -25.56 24.51 -16.06
N ASP A 136 -25.87 25.60 -16.78
CA ASP A 136 -27.24 26.16 -16.78
C ASP A 136 -27.53 27.20 -17.88
N ARG A 137 -27.14 26.98 -19.16
CA ARG A 137 -27.53 27.98 -20.17
C ARG A 137 -27.60 27.62 -21.65
N ILE A 138 -28.04 26.42 -22.08
CA ILE A 138 -28.60 26.30 -23.45
C ILE A 138 -29.81 25.36 -23.46
N ARG A 139 -30.83 25.71 -22.68
CA ARG A 139 -32.21 25.24 -22.87
C ARG A 139 -33.14 26.44 -22.68
N ARG A 140 -33.13 27.38 -23.62
CA ARG A 140 -34.25 28.28 -23.96
C ARG A 140 -33.91 29.10 -25.20
N ALA A 141 -34.80 28.96 -26.19
CA ALA A 141 -34.87 29.67 -27.46
C ALA A 141 -35.15 31.18 -27.28
N PRO A 142 -35.23 31.99 -28.34
CA PRO A 142 -36.38 31.92 -29.26
C PRO A 142 -36.07 31.32 -30.65
#